data_AF-A0A928D346-F1
#
_entry.id   AF-A0A928D346-F1
#
_cell.length_a   1.000
_cell.length_b   1.000
_cell.length_c   1.000
_cell.angle_alpha   90.00
_cell.angle_beta   90.00
_cell.angle_gamma   90.00
#
_symmetry.space_group_name_H-M   'P 1'
#
loop_
_entity.id
_entity.type
_entity.pdbx_description
1 polymer ?
#
loop_
_entity_poly.entity_id
_entity_poly.type
_entity_poly.pdbx_seq_one_letter_code
_entity_poly.pdbx_strand_id
1 'polypeptide(L)'
;MSSVNLKRKKQTNAQMSEVMDDFDRFEFFFATHWKKIVAVAVIAVLAVAAYCTVSYISDKNKQAAALAFTQAKTIQEYEAAVKEYSDAPGWVYLKMGVLYMEDGKYDQAAENLQKAAADQTVPEIQWRAQLNLATLDEVRGNFATAASAFEDIAKSRREPGTAGFALEAYCAAVRNHLAAKQNAQAAELIKEADEFLSSLTEQEQQMFPGVKMMLASLRSEVATAK
;
A
#
# COMPACT_ATOMS: atom_id res chain seq x y z
N MET A 1 -45.83 1.66 66.41
CA MET A 1 -44.77 2.26 65.55
C MET A 1 -43.33 1.98 66.03
N SER A 2 -43.07 0.86 66.74
CA SER A 2 -41.78 0.64 67.44
C SER A 2 -40.85 -0.38 66.75
N SER A 3 -41.36 -1.50 66.24
CA SER A 3 -40.52 -2.61 65.74
C SER A 3 -39.89 -2.39 64.35
N VAL A 4 -40.57 -1.70 63.43
CA VAL A 4 -40.07 -1.42 62.07
C VAL A 4 -38.93 -0.40 62.08
N ASN A 5 -39.03 0.64 62.91
CA ASN A 5 -37.98 1.66 63.07
C ASN A 5 -36.73 1.07 63.72
N LEU A 6 -36.88 0.16 64.69
CA LEU A 6 -35.76 -0.54 65.32
C LEU A 6 -35.02 -1.47 64.34
N LYS A 7 -35.75 -2.21 63.50
CA LYS A 7 -35.13 -3.06 62.47
C LYS A 7 -34.36 -2.25 61.42
N ARG A 8 -34.93 -1.15 60.91
CA ARG A 8 -34.21 -0.24 59.99
C ARG A 8 -32.93 0.31 60.64
N LYS A 9 -33.01 0.85 61.86
CA LYS A 9 -31.84 1.39 62.57
C LYS A 9 -30.72 0.36 62.73
N LYS A 10 -31.07 -0.88 63.07
CA LYS A 10 -30.10 -1.98 63.22
C LYS A 10 -29.46 -2.37 61.89
N GLN A 11 -30.23 -2.37 60.81
CA GLN A 11 -29.74 -2.68 59.46
C GLN A 11 -28.85 -1.55 58.92
N THR A 12 -29.21 -0.29 59.15
CA THR A 12 -28.37 0.87 58.81
C THR A 12 -27.07 0.89 59.59
N ASN A 13 -27.11 0.57 60.90
CA ASN A 13 -25.88 0.49 61.70
C ASN A 13 -24.98 -0.68 61.28
N ALA A 14 -25.54 -1.82 60.88
CA ALA A 14 -24.76 -2.96 60.38
C ALA A 14 -24.10 -2.67 59.03
N GLN A 15 -24.80 -2.01 58.11
CA GLN A 15 -24.20 -1.53 56.85
C GLN A 15 -23.11 -0.50 57.10
N MET A 16 -23.32 0.39 58.08
CA MET A 16 -22.34 1.40 58.42
C MET A 16 -21.09 0.81 59.08
N SER A 17 -21.22 -0.25 59.89
CA SER A 17 -20.05 -0.96 60.44
C SER A 17 -19.31 -1.75 59.37
N GLU A 18 -20.01 -2.39 58.44
CA GLU A 18 -19.38 -3.12 57.32
C GLU A 18 -18.59 -2.18 56.40
N VAL A 19 -19.15 -1.00 56.10
CA VAL A 19 -18.44 0.05 55.35
C VAL A 19 -17.22 0.59 56.10
N MET A 20 -17.29 0.69 57.44
CA MET A 20 -16.16 1.11 58.26
C MET A 20 -15.06 0.04 58.33
N ASP A 21 -15.41 -1.24 58.46
CA ASP A 21 -14.43 -2.34 58.45
C ASP A 21 -13.72 -2.45 57.08
N ASP A 22 -14.44 -2.26 55.98
CA ASP A 22 -13.85 -2.21 54.64
C ASP A 22 -12.93 -0.99 54.47
N PHE A 23 -13.27 0.13 55.10
CA PHE A 23 -12.46 1.34 55.10
C PHE A 23 -11.17 1.15 55.91
N ASP A 24 -11.25 0.61 57.13
CA ASP A 24 -10.09 0.31 57.98
C ASP A 24 -9.15 -0.69 57.31
N ARG A 25 -9.70 -1.69 56.62
CA ARG A 25 -8.92 -2.66 55.82
C ARG A 25 -8.19 -2.00 54.66
N PHE A 26 -8.82 -1.04 53.99
CA PHE A 26 -8.20 -0.23 52.94
C PHE A 26 -7.13 0.71 53.52
N GLU A 27 -7.39 1.37 54.65
CA GLU A 27 -6.43 2.25 55.32
C GLU A 27 -5.17 1.48 55.72
N PHE A 28 -5.33 0.28 56.29
CA PHE A 28 -4.20 -0.57 56.66
C PHE A 28 -3.41 -1.02 55.42
N PHE A 29 -4.10 -1.41 54.34
CA PHE A 29 -3.48 -1.78 53.07
C PHE A 29 -2.69 -0.61 52.46
N PHE A 30 -3.30 0.58 52.41
CA PHE A 30 -2.66 1.77 51.88
C PHE A 30 -1.49 2.21 52.77
N ALA A 31 -1.65 2.26 54.08
CA ALA A 31 -0.57 2.57 55.03
C ALA A 31 0.60 1.58 54.93
N THR A 32 0.34 0.32 54.61
CA THR A 32 1.38 -0.71 54.44
C THR A 32 2.07 -0.62 53.08
N HIS A 33 1.35 -0.24 52.02
CA HIS A 33 1.85 -0.31 50.64
C HIS A 33 1.99 1.04 49.91
N TRP A 34 1.75 2.18 50.56
CA TRP A 34 1.73 3.51 49.93
C TRP A 34 2.99 3.80 49.11
N LYS A 35 4.19 3.41 49.59
CA LYS A 35 5.45 3.61 48.86
C LYS A 35 5.47 2.89 47.51
N LYS A 36 4.91 1.67 47.45
CA LYS A 36 4.83 0.89 46.20
C LYS A 36 3.78 1.50 45.27
N ILE A 37 2.64 1.94 45.80
CA ILE A 37 1.58 2.60 45.03
C ILE A 37 2.12 3.90 44.39
N VAL A 38 2.80 4.73 45.17
CA VAL A 38 3.43 5.96 44.67
C VAL A 38 4.51 5.63 43.63
N ALA A 39 5.36 4.63 43.88
CA ALA A 39 6.38 4.22 42.91
C ALA A 39 5.76 3.78 41.57
N VAL A 40 4.70 2.98 41.60
CA VAL A 40 3.97 2.56 40.39
C VAL A 40 3.34 3.76 39.68
N ALA A 41 2.73 4.69 40.43
CA ALA A 41 2.15 5.90 39.85
C ALA A 41 3.20 6.79 39.16
N VAL A 42 4.38 6.96 39.78
CA VAL A 42 5.50 7.71 39.18
C VAL A 42 5.99 7.03 37.91
N ILE A 43 6.15 5.71 37.91
CA ILE A 43 6.54 4.95 36.71
C ILE A 43 5.50 5.11 35.59
N ALA A 44 4.21 5.07 35.92
CA ALA A 44 3.14 5.26 34.95
C ALA A 44 3.18 6.67 34.33
N VAL A 45 3.40 7.72 35.14
CA VAL A 45 3.54 9.10 34.63
C VAL A 45 4.76 9.23 33.72
N LEU A 46 5.90 8.64 34.09
CA LEU A 46 7.10 8.67 33.25
C LEU A 46 6.91 7.90 31.95
N ALA A 47 6.23 6.76 31.98
CA ALA A 47 5.90 5.99 30.78
C ALA A 47 5.00 6.77 29.82
N VAL A 48 3.97 7.45 30.35
CA VAL A 48 3.09 8.33 29.56
C VAL A 48 3.88 9.51 28.99
N ALA A 49 4.71 10.18 29.78
CA ALA A 49 5.53 11.30 29.31
C ALA A 49 6.52 10.87 28.20
N ALA A 50 7.15 9.70 28.36
CA ALA A 50 8.02 9.12 27.34
C ALA A 50 7.24 8.79 26.05
N TYR A 51 6.08 8.15 26.17
CA TYR A 51 5.21 7.85 25.03
C TYR A 51 4.77 9.12 24.31
N CYS A 52 4.29 10.14 25.02
CA CYS A 52 3.89 11.42 24.44
C CYS A 52 5.05 12.10 23.71
N THR A 53 6.25 12.08 24.29
CA THR A 53 7.46 12.66 23.67
C THR A 53 7.82 11.93 22.38
N VAL A 54 7.81 10.59 22.40
CA VAL A 54 8.08 9.76 21.21
C VAL A 54 7.02 10.01 20.13
N SER A 55 5.73 10.03 20.50
CA SER A 55 4.63 10.31 19.56
C SER A 55 4.80 11.69 18.92
N TYR A 56 5.08 12.73 19.71
CA TYR A 56 5.26 14.08 19.22
C TYR A 56 6.43 14.20 18.22
N ILE A 57 7.58 13.59 18.54
CA ILE A 57 8.74 13.57 17.64
C ILE A 57 8.42 12.77 16.37
N SER A 58 7.78 11.62 16.50
CA SER A 58 7.38 10.77 15.38
C SER A 58 6.43 11.50 14.42
N ASP A 59 5.42 12.19 14.94
CA ASP A 59 4.45 12.93 14.13
C ASP A 59 5.09 14.11 13.40
N LYS A 60 6.00 14.84 14.06
CA LYS A 60 6.78 15.89 13.42
C LYS A 60 7.66 15.33 12.29
N ASN A 61 8.32 14.20 12.53
CA ASN A 61 9.18 13.56 11.55
C ASN A 61 8.36 13.05 10.35
N LYS A 62 7.16 12.49 10.56
CA LYS A 62 6.26 12.06 9.48
C LYS A 62 5.82 13.24 8.60
N GLN A 63 5.49 14.38 9.21
CA GLN A 63 5.13 15.58 8.46
C GLN A 63 6.32 16.12 7.65
N ALA A 64 7.50 16.15 8.26
CA ALA A 64 8.73 16.59 7.58
C ALA A 64 9.12 15.64 6.44
N ALA A 65 8.98 14.32 6.64
CA ALA A 65 9.18 13.30 5.61
C ALA A 65 8.20 13.48 4.44
N ALA A 66 6.90 13.61 4.74
CA ALA A 66 5.87 13.82 3.73
C ALA A 66 6.15 15.09 2.90
N LEU A 67 6.57 16.18 3.55
CA LEU A 67 6.95 17.41 2.86
C LEU A 67 8.19 17.21 1.97
N ALA A 68 9.24 16.57 2.49
CA ALA A 68 10.45 16.29 1.75
C ALA A 68 10.18 15.45 0.48
N PHE A 69 9.38 14.39 0.61
CA PHE A 69 9.04 13.53 -0.52
C PHE A 69 8.15 14.23 -1.56
N THR A 70 7.19 15.06 -1.11
CA THR A 70 6.28 15.77 -2.03
C THR A 70 6.95 16.91 -2.77
N GLN A 71 7.99 17.52 -2.19
CA GLN A 71 8.75 18.60 -2.82
C GLN A 71 9.89 18.11 -3.70
N ALA A 72 10.42 16.90 -3.45
CA ALA A 72 11.45 16.30 -4.28
C ALA A 72 10.96 16.11 -5.73
N LYS A 73 11.82 16.46 -6.69
CA LYS A 73 11.57 16.34 -8.13
C LYS A 73 12.67 15.57 -8.85
N THR A 74 13.87 15.54 -8.26
CA THR A 74 15.05 14.89 -8.82
C THR A 74 15.42 13.64 -8.04
N ILE A 75 16.20 12.75 -8.67
CA ILE A 75 16.72 11.54 -8.01
C ILE A 75 17.51 11.92 -6.75
N GLN A 76 18.35 12.96 -6.82
CA GLN A 76 19.20 13.38 -5.71
C GLN A 76 18.39 13.88 -4.51
N GLU A 77 17.30 14.63 -4.77
CA GLU A 77 16.38 15.07 -3.71
C GLU A 77 15.65 13.89 -3.07
N TYR A 78 15.21 12.92 -3.88
CA TYR A 78 14.58 11.70 -3.36
C TYR A 78 15.56 10.85 -2.55
N GLU A 79 16.79 10.63 -3.03
CA GLU A 79 17.83 9.89 -2.31
C GLU A 79 18.17 10.56 -0.97
N ALA A 80 18.31 11.89 -0.95
CA ALA A 80 18.54 12.64 0.28
C ALA A 80 17.37 12.48 1.25
N ALA A 81 16.12 12.57 0.76
CA ALA A 81 14.92 12.42 1.58
C ALA A 81 14.78 11.00 2.14
N VAL A 82 15.01 9.96 1.34
CA VAL A 82 14.95 8.55 1.79
C VAL A 82 16.07 8.22 2.78
N LYS A 83 17.24 8.85 2.64
CA LYS A 83 18.34 8.71 3.60
C LYS A 83 18.00 9.35 4.96
N GLU A 84 17.34 10.51 4.95
CA GLU A 84 16.91 11.20 6.17
C GLU A 84 15.68 10.51 6.82
N TYR A 85 14.77 10.00 5.99
CA TYR A 85 13.51 9.38 6.40
C TYR A 85 13.40 7.97 5.82
N SER A 86 13.73 6.97 6.63
CA SER A 86 13.82 5.57 6.20
C SER A 86 12.48 4.92 5.82
N ASP A 87 11.34 5.51 6.22
CA ASP A 87 9.99 4.99 6.00
C ASP A 87 9.32 5.69 4.80
N ALA A 88 9.92 5.53 3.62
CA ALA A 88 9.38 6.11 2.40
C ALA A 88 8.19 5.28 1.87
N PRO A 89 7.06 5.91 1.54
CA PRO A 89 5.91 5.21 0.98
C PRO A 89 6.19 4.71 -0.46
N GLY A 90 5.49 3.67 -0.91
CA GLY A 90 5.74 3.02 -2.21
C GLY A 90 5.70 3.96 -3.41
N TRP A 91 4.89 5.02 -3.36
CA TRP A 91 4.84 6.01 -4.46
C TRP A 91 6.16 6.77 -4.65
N VAL A 92 6.97 6.92 -3.59
CA VAL A 92 8.32 7.53 -3.68
C VAL A 92 9.21 6.60 -4.49
N TYR A 93 9.23 5.32 -4.14
CA TYR A 93 10.00 4.32 -4.88
C TYR A 93 9.52 4.16 -6.33
N LEU A 94 8.22 4.27 -6.59
CA LEU A 94 7.69 4.28 -7.96
C LEU A 94 8.25 5.45 -8.77
N LYS A 95 8.26 6.67 -8.20
CA LYS A 95 8.82 7.85 -8.87
C LYS A 95 10.32 7.74 -9.08
N MET A 96 11.07 7.32 -8.07
CA MET A 96 12.51 7.06 -8.20
C MET A 96 12.79 6.03 -9.29
N GLY A 97 12.02 4.94 -9.32
CA GLY A 97 12.10 3.90 -10.34
C GLY A 97 11.97 4.45 -11.75
N VAL A 98 10.93 5.26 -12.00
CA VAL A 98 10.71 5.93 -13.31
C VAL A 98 11.86 6.87 -13.66
N LEU A 99 12.29 7.72 -12.73
CA LEU A 99 13.42 8.64 -12.96
C LEU A 99 14.71 7.89 -13.28
N TYR A 100 14.98 6.77 -12.61
CA TYR A 100 16.12 5.92 -12.93
C TYR A 100 16.02 5.26 -14.30
N MET A 101 14.81 4.90 -14.75
CA MET A 101 14.60 4.40 -16.11
C MET A 101 14.91 5.48 -17.15
N GLU A 102 14.44 6.72 -16.93
CA GLU A 102 14.72 7.87 -17.80
C GLU A 102 16.21 8.19 -17.87
N ASP A 103 16.94 8.01 -16.76
CA ASP A 103 18.39 8.14 -16.66
C ASP A 103 19.18 6.96 -17.27
N GLY A 104 18.50 5.90 -17.73
CA GLY A 104 19.14 4.66 -18.23
C GLY A 104 19.78 3.78 -17.14
N LYS A 105 19.55 4.08 -15.86
CA LYS A 105 20.07 3.36 -14.70
C LYS A 105 19.15 2.20 -14.33
N TYR A 106 19.07 1.22 -15.21
CA TYR A 106 18.06 0.18 -15.15
C TYR A 106 18.10 -0.69 -13.88
N ASP A 107 19.28 -0.95 -13.31
CA ASP A 107 19.37 -1.77 -12.08
C ASP A 107 18.78 -1.04 -10.88
N GLN A 108 19.06 0.26 -10.75
CA GLN A 108 18.47 1.12 -9.72
C GLN A 108 16.97 1.30 -9.94
N ALA A 109 16.53 1.40 -11.20
CA ALA A 109 15.12 1.41 -11.54
C ALA A 109 14.42 0.13 -11.06
N ALA A 110 14.97 -1.05 -11.38
CA ALA A 110 14.41 -2.34 -10.99
C ALA A 110 14.26 -2.45 -9.47
N GLU A 111 15.30 -2.09 -8.70
CA GLU A 111 15.26 -2.15 -7.23
C GLU A 111 14.15 -1.26 -6.66
N ASN A 112 14.03 -0.02 -7.14
CA ASN A 112 13.02 0.92 -6.66
C ASN A 112 11.61 0.48 -7.07
N LEU A 113 11.42 0.01 -8.30
CA LEU A 113 10.11 -0.49 -8.74
C LEU A 113 9.71 -1.77 -7.99
N GLN A 114 10.65 -2.65 -7.63
CA GLN A 114 10.36 -3.80 -6.78
C GLN A 114 9.91 -3.39 -5.37
N LYS A 115 10.55 -2.39 -4.76
CA LYS A 115 10.10 -1.81 -3.48
C LYS A 115 8.69 -1.23 -3.59
N ALA A 116 8.39 -0.52 -4.68
CA ALA A 116 7.05 -0.01 -4.94
C ALA A 116 6.00 -1.12 -5.16
N ALA A 117 6.35 -2.18 -5.86
CA ALA A 117 5.46 -3.33 -6.10
C ALA A 117 5.18 -4.15 -4.84
N ALA A 118 6.10 -4.13 -3.87
CA ALA A 118 5.92 -4.77 -2.56
C ALA A 118 4.99 -3.97 -1.63
N ASP A 119 4.73 -2.69 -1.92
CA ASP A 119 3.81 -1.86 -1.15
C ASP A 119 2.34 -2.23 -1.49
N GLN A 120 1.68 -2.88 -0.54
CA GLN A 120 0.28 -3.31 -0.66
C GLN A 120 -0.73 -2.28 -0.12
N THR A 121 -0.27 -1.11 0.34
CA THR A 121 -1.14 -0.09 0.96
C THR A 121 -2.07 0.57 -0.07
N VAL A 122 -1.55 0.81 -1.28
CA VAL A 122 -2.28 1.43 -2.38
C VAL A 122 -2.18 0.51 -3.60
N PRO A 123 -3.26 -0.23 -3.94
CA PRO A 123 -3.25 -1.14 -5.09
C PRO A 123 -2.79 -0.48 -6.39
N GLU A 124 -3.05 0.83 -6.55
CA GLU A 124 -2.59 1.59 -7.71
C GLU A 124 -1.07 1.60 -7.87
N ILE A 125 -0.34 1.80 -6.77
CA ILE A 125 1.12 1.87 -6.78
C ILE A 125 1.72 0.53 -7.17
N GLN A 126 1.18 -0.55 -6.62
CA GLN A 126 1.64 -1.91 -6.91
C GLN A 126 1.59 -2.21 -8.41
N TRP A 127 0.46 -1.94 -9.06
CA TRP A 127 0.32 -2.32 -10.46
C TRP A 127 1.07 -1.40 -11.40
N ARG A 128 1.15 -0.10 -11.08
CA ARG A 128 2.00 0.83 -11.84
C ARG A 128 3.46 0.42 -11.75
N ALA A 129 3.90 -0.05 -10.58
CA ALA A 129 5.26 -0.58 -10.43
C ALA A 129 5.47 -1.85 -11.26
N GLN A 130 4.53 -2.78 -11.28
CA GLN A 130 4.58 -3.99 -12.12
C GLN A 130 4.63 -3.65 -13.62
N LEU A 131 3.82 -2.69 -14.07
CA LEU A 131 3.83 -2.22 -15.46
C LEU A 131 5.19 -1.61 -15.84
N ASN A 132 5.78 -0.80 -14.97
CA ASN A 132 7.11 -0.23 -15.19
C ASN A 132 8.21 -1.30 -15.17
N LEU A 133 8.10 -2.36 -14.35
CA LEU A 133 9.03 -3.49 -14.39
C LEU A 133 8.94 -4.24 -15.72
N ALA A 134 7.74 -4.51 -16.23
CA ALA A 134 7.57 -5.12 -17.56
C ALA A 134 8.15 -4.23 -18.68
N THR A 135 7.93 -2.91 -18.58
CA THR A 135 8.51 -1.93 -19.51
C THR A 135 10.04 -1.89 -19.42
N LEU A 136 10.60 -2.04 -18.21
CA LEU A 136 12.04 -2.09 -18.00
C LEU A 136 12.66 -3.32 -18.67
N ASP A 137 12.00 -4.48 -18.58
CA ASP A 137 12.43 -5.68 -19.31
C ASP A 137 12.36 -5.48 -20.82
N GLU A 138 11.32 -4.82 -21.33
CA GLU A 138 11.22 -4.46 -22.75
C GLU A 138 12.39 -3.58 -23.21
N VAL A 139 12.69 -2.50 -22.46
CA VAL A 139 13.78 -1.57 -22.80
C VAL A 139 15.15 -2.25 -22.72
N ARG A 140 15.30 -3.28 -21.87
CA ARG A 140 16.51 -4.13 -21.80
C ARG A 140 16.59 -5.16 -22.92
N GLY A 141 15.55 -5.31 -23.74
CA GLY A 141 15.47 -6.34 -24.79
C GLY A 141 15.07 -7.72 -24.29
N ASN A 142 14.62 -7.85 -23.04
CA ASN A 142 14.10 -9.08 -22.45
C ASN A 142 12.65 -9.34 -22.88
N PHE A 143 12.40 -9.33 -24.20
CA PHE A 143 11.05 -9.29 -24.76
C PHE A 143 10.15 -10.45 -24.31
N ALA A 144 10.69 -11.67 -24.18
CA ALA A 144 9.89 -12.80 -23.70
C ALA A 144 9.42 -12.62 -22.25
N THR A 145 10.28 -12.09 -21.38
CA THR A 145 9.94 -11.80 -19.98
C THR A 145 8.94 -10.66 -19.88
N ALA A 146 9.17 -9.57 -20.63
CA ALA A 146 8.25 -8.45 -20.70
C ALA A 146 6.87 -8.88 -21.19
N ALA A 147 6.80 -9.72 -22.23
CA ALA A 147 5.54 -10.25 -22.77
C ALA A 147 4.74 -10.99 -21.70
N SER A 148 5.38 -11.92 -20.98
CA SER A 148 4.74 -12.68 -19.90
C SER A 148 4.21 -11.75 -18.80
N ALA A 149 5.00 -10.75 -18.39
CA ALA A 149 4.59 -9.80 -17.36
C ALA A 149 3.39 -8.95 -17.79
N PHE A 150 3.38 -8.47 -19.04
CA PHE A 150 2.25 -7.73 -19.59
C PHE A 150 0.99 -8.61 -19.74
N GLU A 151 1.14 -9.88 -20.10
CA GLU A 151 0.04 -10.84 -20.16
C GLU A 151 -0.61 -11.03 -18.79
N ASP A 152 0.18 -11.23 -17.74
CA ASP A 152 -0.31 -11.36 -16.36
C ASP A 152 -1.08 -10.10 -15.91
N ILE A 153 -0.58 -8.90 -16.26
CA ILE A 153 -1.25 -7.63 -16.01
C ILE A 153 -2.58 -7.56 -16.77
N ALA A 154 -2.59 -7.94 -18.05
CA ALA A 154 -3.77 -7.90 -18.90
C ALA A 154 -4.87 -8.87 -18.43
N LYS A 155 -4.47 -10.05 -17.94
CA LYS A 155 -5.40 -11.08 -17.44
C LYS A 155 -5.96 -10.75 -16.06
N SER A 156 -5.17 -10.11 -15.20
CA SER A 156 -5.61 -9.71 -13.85
C SER A 156 -6.51 -8.46 -13.81
N ARG A 157 -6.57 -7.66 -14.89
CA ARG A 157 -7.28 -6.36 -14.92
C ARG A 157 -8.44 -6.32 -15.92
N ARG A 158 -9.27 -7.36 -15.93
CA ARG A 158 -10.44 -7.42 -16.83
C ARG A 158 -11.71 -6.76 -16.26
N GLU A 159 -11.63 -6.15 -15.08
CA GLU A 159 -12.78 -5.53 -14.40
C GLU A 159 -13.20 -4.19 -15.05
N PRO A 160 -14.50 -3.83 -15.03
CA PRO A 160 -14.99 -2.53 -15.48
C PRO A 160 -14.22 -1.36 -14.83
N GLY A 161 -13.83 -0.38 -15.64
CA GLY A 161 -12.99 0.75 -15.20
C GLY A 161 -11.47 0.50 -15.27
N THR A 162 -11.02 -0.74 -15.49
CA THR A 162 -9.60 -1.07 -15.75
C THR A 162 -9.33 -1.59 -17.16
N ALA A 163 -10.39 -1.74 -17.97
CA ALA A 163 -10.35 -2.34 -19.29
C ALA A 163 -9.34 -1.68 -20.25
N GLY A 164 -9.19 -0.35 -20.21
CA GLY A 164 -8.20 0.36 -21.02
C GLY A 164 -6.77 -0.10 -20.73
N PHE A 165 -6.41 -0.22 -19.44
CA PHE A 165 -5.10 -0.69 -19.02
C PHE A 165 -4.85 -2.15 -19.40
N ALA A 166 -5.86 -3.01 -19.28
CA ALA A 166 -5.73 -4.40 -19.73
C ALA A 166 -5.53 -4.50 -21.24
N LEU A 167 -6.26 -3.72 -22.04
CA LEU A 167 -6.10 -3.72 -23.49
C LEU A 167 -4.75 -3.15 -23.93
N GLU A 168 -4.24 -2.12 -23.25
CA GLU A 168 -2.87 -1.62 -23.47
C GLU A 168 -1.82 -2.68 -23.11
N ALA A 169 -2.00 -3.38 -22.00
CA ALA A 169 -1.13 -4.48 -21.60
C ALA A 169 -1.17 -5.64 -22.60
N TYR A 170 -2.34 -5.99 -23.16
CA TYR A 170 -2.43 -6.94 -24.28
C TYR A 170 -1.60 -6.48 -25.48
N CYS A 171 -1.73 -5.22 -25.89
CA CYS A 171 -0.97 -4.70 -27.02
C CYS A 171 0.55 -4.75 -26.76
N ALA A 172 0.97 -4.40 -25.54
CA ALA A 172 2.36 -4.47 -25.13
C ALA A 172 2.87 -5.92 -25.15
N ALA A 173 2.11 -6.87 -24.61
CA ALA A 173 2.46 -8.29 -24.60
C ALA A 173 2.58 -8.86 -26.01
N VAL A 174 1.62 -8.59 -26.90
CA VAL A 174 1.64 -9.02 -28.32
C VAL A 174 2.89 -8.49 -29.03
N ARG A 175 3.17 -7.19 -28.88
CA ARG A 175 4.36 -6.55 -29.49
C ARG A 175 5.66 -7.18 -28.97
N ASN A 176 5.73 -7.48 -27.67
CA ASN A 176 6.89 -8.12 -27.07
C ASN A 176 7.04 -9.59 -27.54
N HIS A 177 5.95 -10.34 -27.68
CA HIS A 177 6.00 -11.68 -28.30
C HIS A 177 6.48 -11.64 -29.75
N LEU A 178 6.03 -10.67 -30.55
CA LEU A 178 6.53 -10.46 -31.91
C LEU A 178 8.04 -10.17 -31.93
N ALA A 179 8.51 -9.27 -31.05
CA ALA A 179 9.94 -8.96 -30.90
C ALA A 179 10.77 -10.19 -30.46
N ALA A 180 10.18 -11.06 -29.62
CA ALA A 180 10.75 -12.34 -29.22
C ALA A 180 10.63 -13.45 -30.29
N LYS A 181 10.05 -13.16 -31.47
CA LYS A 181 9.75 -14.11 -32.56
C LYS A 181 8.79 -15.25 -32.15
N GLN A 182 7.95 -14.98 -31.16
CA GLN A 182 6.94 -15.88 -30.62
C GLN A 182 5.58 -15.67 -31.31
N ASN A 183 5.56 -15.81 -32.64
CA ASN A 183 4.42 -15.40 -33.47
C ASN A 183 3.13 -16.17 -33.16
N ALA A 184 3.24 -17.42 -32.71
CA ALA A 184 2.09 -18.21 -32.29
C ALA A 184 1.42 -17.64 -31.03
N GLN A 185 2.22 -17.27 -30.02
CA GLN A 185 1.74 -16.67 -28.78
C GLN A 185 1.14 -15.29 -29.04
N ALA A 186 1.79 -14.47 -29.87
CA ALA A 186 1.25 -13.19 -30.31
C ALA A 186 -0.12 -13.34 -31.02
N ALA A 187 -0.28 -14.35 -31.86
CA ALA A 187 -1.52 -14.60 -32.59
C ALA A 187 -2.66 -15.09 -31.68
N GLU A 188 -2.35 -15.88 -30.67
CA GLU A 188 -3.33 -16.31 -29.65
C GLU A 188 -3.77 -15.12 -28.81
N LEU A 189 -2.80 -14.33 -28.33
CA LEU A 189 -3.06 -13.22 -27.44
C LEU A 189 -3.85 -12.08 -28.09
N ILE A 190 -3.67 -11.86 -29.40
CA ILE A 190 -4.53 -10.96 -30.17
C ILE A 190 -5.99 -11.40 -30.13
N LYS A 191 -6.27 -12.70 -30.26
CA LYS A 191 -7.66 -13.21 -30.21
C LYS A 191 -8.26 -12.99 -28.84
N GLU A 192 -7.50 -13.28 -27.78
CA GLU A 192 -7.92 -12.99 -26.41
C GLU A 192 -8.24 -11.50 -26.21
N ALA A 193 -7.39 -10.60 -26.74
CA ALA A 193 -7.60 -9.16 -26.65
C ALA A 193 -8.86 -8.71 -27.41
N ASP A 194 -9.11 -9.26 -28.60
CA ASP A 194 -10.30 -8.96 -29.40
C ASP A 194 -11.58 -9.50 -28.74
N GLU A 195 -11.54 -10.70 -28.16
CA GLU A 195 -12.65 -11.26 -27.37
C GLU A 195 -12.95 -10.40 -26.15
N PHE A 196 -11.91 -9.97 -25.42
CA PHE A 196 -12.08 -9.08 -24.28
C PHE A 196 -12.67 -7.74 -24.71
N LEU A 197 -12.13 -7.09 -25.75
CA LEU A 197 -12.66 -5.84 -26.29
C LEU A 197 -14.14 -5.97 -26.71
N SER A 198 -14.51 -7.10 -27.33
CA SER A 198 -15.89 -7.36 -27.77
C SER A 198 -16.85 -7.60 -26.60
N SER A 199 -16.34 -8.05 -25.45
CA SER A 199 -17.13 -8.23 -24.23
C SER A 199 -17.47 -6.92 -23.51
N LEU A 200 -16.74 -5.83 -23.81
CA LEU A 200 -16.99 -4.50 -23.25
C LEU A 200 -18.22 -3.85 -23.87
N THR A 201 -18.85 -2.94 -23.12
CA THR A 201 -19.98 -2.14 -23.61
C THR A 201 -19.57 -1.23 -24.77
N GLU A 202 -20.50 -0.85 -25.63
CA GLU A 202 -20.20 0.07 -26.74
C GLU A 202 -19.58 1.39 -26.25
N GLN A 203 -20.06 1.91 -25.11
CA GLN A 203 -19.51 3.11 -24.50
C GLN A 203 -18.04 2.92 -24.10
N GLU A 204 -17.70 1.80 -23.44
CA GLU A 204 -16.31 1.46 -23.11
C GLU A 204 -15.45 1.30 -24.34
N GLN A 205 -15.94 0.61 -25.36
CA GLN A 205 -15.23 0.46 -26.61
C GLN A 205 -14.97 1.81 -27.31
N GLN A 206 -15.85 2.80 -27.16
CA GLN A 206 -15.66 4.15 -27.71
C GLN A 206 -14.64 4.98 -26.92
N MET A 207 -14.39 4.65 -25.65
CA MET A 207 -13.39 5.33 -24.82
C MET A 207 -11.94 5.01 -25.21
N PHE A 208 -11.69 3.96 -25.99
CA PHE A 208 -10.34 3.48 -26.31
C PHE A 208 -10.02 3.42 -27.82
N PRO A 209 -10.19 4.52 -28.59
CA PRO A 209 -9.97 4.50 -30.04
C PRO A 209 -8.50 4.21 -30.40
N GLY A 210 -7.54 4.71 -29.62
CA GLY A 210 -6.12 4.45 -29.84
C GLY A 210 -5.76 2.97 -29.70
N VAL A 211 -6.33 2.29 -28.71
CA VAL A 211 -6.09 0.85 -28.49
C VAL A 211 -6.69 0.01 -29.62
N LYS A 212 -7.87 0.38 -30.13
CA LYS A 212 -8.45 -0.25 -31.32
C LYS A 212 -7.54 -0.14 -32.54
N MET A 213 -6.95 1.04 -32.76
CA MET A 213 -5.98 1.24 -33.84
C MET A 213 -4.72 0.40 -33.64
N MET A 214 -4.20 0.34 -32.41
CA MET A 214 -3.02 -0.46 -32.09
C MET A 214 -3.26 -1.95 -32.31
N LEU A 215 -4.39 -2.49 -31.84
CA LEU A 215 -4.78 -3.89 -32.09
C LEU A 215 -4.92 -4.17 -33.59
N ALA A 216 -5.49 -3.24 -34.37
CA ALA A 216 -5.59 -3.40 -35.82
C ALA A 216 -4.22 -3.46 -36.51
N SER A 217 -3.25 -2.63 -36.09
CA SER A 217 -1.87 -2.68 -36.58
C SER A 217 -1.22 -4.02 -36.24
N LEU A 218 -1.27 -4.41 -34.96
CA LEU A 218 -0.69 -5.66 -34.48
C LEU A 218 -1.30 -6.88 -35.16
N ARG A 219 -2.60 -6.86 -35.47
CA ARG A 219 -3.27 -7.92 -36.26
C ARG A 219 -2.64 -8.07 -37.64
N SER A 220 -2.35 -6.96 -38.32
CA SER A 220 -1.66 -6.97 -39.61
C SER A 220 -0.24 -7.53 -39.47
N GLU A 221 0.50 -7.08 -38.46
CA GLU A 221 1.88 -7.53 -38.22
C GLU A 221 1.95 -9.03 -37.94
N VAL A 222 1.09 -9.55 -37.06
CA VAL A 222 0.97 -10.99 -36.78
C VAL A 222 0.61 -11.78 -38.04
N ALA A 223 -0.28 -11.27 -38.89
CA ALA A 223 -0.65 -11.94 -40.13
C ALA A 223 0.54 -12.05 -41.11
N THR A 224 1.39 -11.02 -41.16
CA THR A 224 2.60 -11.00 -42.01
C THR A 224 3.78 -11.77 -41.44
N ALA A 225 3.78 -12.04 -40.13
CA ALA A 225 4.84 -12.77 -39.43
C ALA A 225 4.68 -14.31 -39.51
N LYS A 226 3.61 -14.80 -40.15
CA LYS A 226 3.39 -16.23 -40.44
C LYS A 226 4.23 -16.71 -41.62
#